data_AF-A0A168SMB6-F1
#
_entry.id   AF-A0A168SMB6-F1
#
_cell.length_a   1.000
_cell.length_b   1.000
_cell.length_c   1.000
_cell.angle_alpha   90.00
_cell.angle_beta   90.00
_cell.angle_gamma   90.00
#
_symmetry.space_group_name_H-M   'P 1'
#
loop_
_entity.id
_entity.type
_entity.pdbx_description
1 polymer ?
#
loop_
_entity_poly.entity_id
_entity_poly.type
_entity_poly.pdbx_seq_one_letter_code
_entity_poly.pdbx_strand_id
1 'polypeptide(L)' 'MDRSKKEIEQYVEKAEMAHSDSERQQYNEDANQVHEQVTGHPMKFDSKGHLDKSSSDAKKCPALHLK' A
#
# COMPACT_ATOMS: atom_id res chain seq x y z
N MET A 1 -11.91 -9.39 -7.93
CA MET A 1 -11.43 -8.68 -6.72
C MET A 1 -10.13 -9.28 -6.16
N ASP A 2 -9.80 -10.56 -6.39
CA ASP A 2 -8.56 -11.17 -5.84
C ASP A 2 -7.24 -10.73 -6.49
N ARG A 3 -7.22 -10.35 -7.77
CA ARG A 3 -5.97 -9.97 -8.46
C ARG A 3 -5.35 -8.70 -7.88
N SER A 4 -6.15 -7.66 -7.69
CA SER A 4 -5.67 -6.36 -7.19
C SER A 4 -5.25 -6.43 -5.71
N LYS A 5 -5.84 -7.34 -4.92
CA LYS A 5 -5.41 -7.61 -3.55
C LYS A 5 -3.98 -8.16 -3.52
N LYS A 6 -3.69 -9.19 -4.32
CA LYS A 6 -2.33 -9.76 -4.43
C LYS A 6 -1.30 -8.75 -4.94
N GLU A 7 -1.73 -7.85 -5.80
CA GLU A 7 -0.86 -6.82 -6.38
C GLU A 7 -0.47 -5.75 -5.34
N ILE A 8 -1.43 -5.29 -4.52
CA ILE A 8 -1.16 -4.43 -3.36
C ILE A 8 -0.21 -5.13 -2.38
N GLU A 9 -0.45 -6.41 -2.08
CA GLU A 9 0.39 -7.20 -1.17
C GLU A 9 1.84 -7.28 -1.67
N GLN A 10 2.05 -7.54 -2.97
CA GLN A 10 3.39 -7.58 -3.57
C GLN A 10 4.12 -6.24 -3.50
N TYR A 11 3.44 -5.13 -3.75
CA TYR A 11 4.07 -3.82 -3.68
C TYR A 11 4.41 -3.43 -2.25
N VAL A 12 3.56 -3.77 -1.27
CA VAL A 12 3.88 -3.55 0.15
C VAL A 12 5.09 -4.39 0.59
N GLU A 13 5.18 -5.65 0.16
CA GLU A 13 6.33 -6.52 0.46
C GLU A 13 7.62 -5.97 -0.18
N LYS A 14 7.55 -5.52 -1.44
CA LYS A 14 8.68 -4.86 -2.12
C LYS A 14 9.09 -3.56 -1.41
N ALA A 15 8.14 -2.78 -0.91
CA ALA A 15 8.42 -1.57 -0.13
C ALA A 15 9.15 -1.90 1.19
N GLU A 16 8.81 -3.00 1.85
CA GLU A 16 9.50 -3.46 3.06
C GLU A 16 10.92 -3.99 2.77
N MET A 17 11.16 -4.54 1.58
CA MET A 17 12.48 -5.03 1.13
C MET A 17 13.35 -3.98 0.42
N ALA A 18 12.81 -2.79 0.13
CA ALA A 18 13.52 -1.75 -0.61
C ALA A 18 14.78 -1.27 0.11
N HIS A 19 15.85 -1.04 -0.66
CA HIS A 19 17.16 -0.65 -0.12
C HIS A 19 17.35 0.87 -0.05
N SER A 20 16.40 1.64 -0.56
CA SER A 20 16.41 3.10 -0.51
C SER A 20 15.04 3.67 -0.19
N ASP A 21 15.03 4.87 0.38
CA ASP A 21 13.78 5.58 0.68
C ASP A 21 12.98 5.91 -0.59
N SER A 22 13.68 6.24 -1.69
CA SER A 22 13.05 6.51 -2.99
C SER A 22 12.35 5.28 -3.56
N GLU A 23 13.01 4.12 -3.50
CA GLU A 23 12.45 2.85 -3.98
C GLU A 23 11.27 2.40 -3.13
N ARG A 24 11.38 2.54 -1.80
CA ARG A 24 10.28 2.27 -0.88
C ARG A 24 9.06 3.15 -1.16
N GLN A 25 9.29 4.44 -1.41
CA GLN A 25 8.22 5.38 -1.70
C GLN A 25 7.54 5.04 -3.03
N GLN A 26 8.30 4.69 -4.07
CA GLN A 26 7.77 4.25 -5.36
C GLN A 26 6.83 3.05 -5.21
N TYR A 27 7.25 2.01 -4.48
CA TYR A 27 6.41 0.83 -4.25
C TYR A 27 5.17 1.13 -3.41
N ASN A 28 5.27 2.01 -2.41
CA ASN A 28 4.11 2.45 -1.64
C ASN A 28 3.14 3.28 -2.50
N GLU A 29 3.63 4.09 -3.43
CA GLU A 29 2.80 4.82 -4.40
C GLU A 29 2.11 3.86 -5.38
N ASP A 30 2.82 2.87 -5.91
CA ASP A 30 2.24 1.84 -6.78
C ASP A 30 1.13 1.05 -6.06
N ALA A 31 1.39 0.63 -4.81
CA ALA A 31 0.38 -0.02 -3.96
C ALA A 31 -0.85 0.89 -3.74
N ASN A 32 -0.63 2.18 -3.54
CA ASN A 32 -1.70 3.15 -3.32
C ASN A 32 -2.54 3.36 -4.59
N GLN A 33 -1.90 3.41 -5.75
CA GLN A 33 -2.59 3.60 -7.03
C GLN A 33 -3.48 2.40 -7.36
N VAL A 34 -3.01 1.17 -7.11
CA VAL A 34 -3.83 -0.03 -7.26
C VAL A 34 -5.00 -0.02 -6.26
N HIS A 35 -4.76 0.42 -5.03
CA HIS A 35 -5.83 0.58 -4.04
C HIS A 35 -6.89 1.59 -4.47
N GLU A 36 -6.49 2.76 -4.97
CA GLU A 36 -7.40 3.80 -5.46
C GLU A 36 -8.24 3.30 -6.63
N GLN A 37 -7.66 2.56 -7.57
CA GLN A 37 -8.42 1.97 -8.69
C GLN A 37 -9.49 0.97 -8.22
N VAL A 38 -9.23 0.23 -7.15
CA VAL A 38 -10.14 -0.81 -6.63
C VAL A 38 -11.22 -0.24 -5.73
N THR A 39 -10.87 0.75 -4.90
CA THR A 39 -11.72 1.27 -3.83
C THR A 39 -12.36 2.62 -4.16
N GLY A 40 -11.86 3.31 -5.18
CA GLY A 40 -12.28 4.65 -5.56
C GLY A 40 -11.71 5.77 -4.67
N HIS A 41 -10.76 5.46 -3.78
CA HIS A 41 -10.08 6.48 -2.96
C HIS A 41 -8.61 6.12 -2.69
N PRO A 42 -7.69 7.09 -2.62
CA PRO A 42 -6.31 6.84 -2.24
C PRO A 42 -6.18 6.70 -0.72
N MET A 43 -5.13 6.01 -0.29
CA MET A 43 -4.68 5.97 1.09
C MET A 43 -3.71 7.11 1.40
N LYS A 44 -3.63 7.43 2.69
CA LYS A 44 -2.64 8.36 3.22
C LYS A 44 -1.31 7.65 3.43
N PHE A 45 -0.23 8.42 3.32
CA PHE A 45 1.10 8.00 3.75
C PHE A 45 1.37 8.55 5.15
N ASP A 46 2.15 7.81 5.94
CA ASP A 46 2.66 8.25 7.22
C ASP A 46 3.86 9.21 7.04
N SER A 47 4.37 9.75 8.15
CA SER A 47 5.52 10.66 8.15
C SER A 47 6.82 10.05 7.61
N LYS A 48 6.89 8.73 7.43
CA LYS A 48 8.05 7.99 6.93
C LYS A 48 7.87 7.55 5.46
N GLY A 49 6.78 7.97 4.81
CA GLY A 49 6.46 7.61 3.44
C GLY A 49 5.95 6.19 3.29
N HIS A 50 5.48 5.57 4.37
CA HIS A 50 4.83 4.25 4.35
C HIS A 50 3.34 4.46 4.18
N LEU A 51 2.64 3.49 3.57
CA LEU A 51 1.17 3.51 3.62
C LEU A 51 0.71 3.52 5.08
N ASP A 52 -0.13 4.49 5.44
CA ASP A 52 -0.63 4.66 6.80
C ASP A 52 -1.63 3.55 7.13
N LYS A 53 -1.09 2.40 7.55
CA LYS A 53 -1.85 1.20 7.99
C LYS A 53 -2.78 1.51 9.17
N SER A 54 -2.58 2.63 9.88
CA SER A 54 -3.39 3.04 11.02
C SER A 54 -4.60 3.90 10.65
N SER A 55 -4.61 4.48 9.45
CA SER A 55 -5.71 5.30 8.94
C SER A 55 -7.03 4.53 8.86
N SER A 56 -8.14 5.26 8.94
CA SER A 56 -9.50 4.70 8.81
C SER A 56 -9.71 3.95 7.50
N ASP A 57 -9.01 4.36 6.44
CA ASP A 57 -9.16 3.80 5.10
C ASP A 57 -8.28 2.57 4.90
N ALA A 58 -7.06 2.57 5.47
CA ALA A 58 -6.23 1.36 5.49
C ALA A 58 -6.87 0.24 6.31
N LYS A 59 -7.58 0.54 7.41
CA LYS A 59 -8.36 -0.45 8.19
C LYS A 59 -9.46 -1.14 7.37
N LYS A 60 -9.97 -0.49 6.33
CA LYS A 60 -10.96 -1.07 5.42
C LYS A 60 -10.30 -1.91 4.32
N CYS A 61 -8.98 -1.89 4.18
CA CYS A 61 -8.25 -2.62 3.15
C CYS A 61 -7.69 -3.94 3.71
N PRO A 62 -8.38 -5.08 3.53
CA PRO A 62 -7.89 -6.38 4.02
C PRO A 62 -6.61 -6.88 3.34
N ALA A 63 -6.09 -6.19 2.32
CA ALA A 63 -4.80 -6.48 1.68
C ALA A 63 -3.59 -6.01 2.50
N LEU A 64 -3.79 -5.03 3.39
CA LEU A 64 -2.68 -4.39 4.14
C LEU A 64 -2.49 -4.98 5.53
N HIS A 65 -3.46 -5.74 6.00
CA HIS A 65 -3.47 -6.41 7.30
C HIS A 65 -3.27 -7.92 7.12
N LEU A 66 -2.33 -8.30 6.26
CA LEU A 66 -1.85 -9.68 6.16
C LEU A 66 -1.41 -10.12 7.56
N LYS A 67 -2.13 -11.10 8.13
CA LYS A 67 -1.77 -11.80 9.36
C LYS A 67 -0.76 -12.89 9.06
#